data_AF-A0A6N7M2P1-F1
#
_entry.id   AF-A0A6N7M2P1-F1
#
_cell.length_a   1.000
_cell.length_b   1.000
_cell.length_c   1.000
_cell.angle_alpha   90.00
_cell.angle_beta   90.00
_cell.angle_gamma   90.00
#
_symmetry.space_group_name_H-M   'P 1'
#
loop_
_entity.id
_entity.type
_entity.pdbx_description
1 polymer ?
#
loop_
_entity_poly.entity_id
_entity_poly.type
_entity_poly.pdbx_seq_one_letter_code
_entity_poly.pdbx_strand_id
1 'polypeptide(L)'
;MINKPLALLVVPPVYDFALFDLFIKPYSLLKLGKVLQDSGYRVDLVNALDYREQKSIERLGRPPRKSNGTGKFFRQITDKPGILRETVAGTPARDYFRYGIIEEVFAERLRAREPDVVLVSSGMTYWYPGVQEVVRIIRKSFPRVPVILGGIYASLCTEHAKKLSGADFVVSGSAFPRLVEILASLSLPVPRGGHHEEMLLYREISADAGVIRINRGCPFNCSYCASWHR
;
A
#
# COMPACT_ATOMS: atom_id res chain seq x y z
N MET A 1 20.90 -7.15 -24.51
CA MET A 1 19.54 -7.09 -23.94
C MET A 1 19.52 -5.96 -22.93
N ILE A 2 18.69 -4.93 -23.11
CA ILE A 2 18.58 -3.85 -22.11
C ILE A 2 17.86 -4.44 -20.89
N ASN A 3 18.52 -4.43 -19.72
CA ASN A 3 17.92 -4.92 -18.49
C ASN A 3 16.74 -3.99 -18.13
N LYS A 4 15.53 -4.53 -18.03
CA LYS A 4 14.33 -3.76 -17.69
C LYS A 4 14.32 -3.46 -16.19
N PRO A 5 14.13 -2.20 -15.75
CA PRO A 5 14.08 -1.89 -14.33
C PRO A 5 12.88 -2.55 -13.66
N LEU A 6 13.04 -2.91 -12.40
CA LEU A 6 11.99 -3.48 -11.56
C LEU A 6 11.31 -2.39 -10.73
N ALA A 7 10.02 -2.19 -10.96
CA ALA A 7 9.15 -1.44 -10.07
C ALA A 7 8.45 -2.40 -9.10
N LEU A 8 8.66 -2.21 -7.80
CA LEU A 8 8.03 -2.99 -6.76
C LEU A 8 6.82 -2.26 -6.18
N LEU A 9 5.65 -2.87 -6.30
CA LEU A 9 4.42 -2.40 -5.67
C LEU A 9 4.34 -2.98 -4.26
N VAL A 10 4.12 -2.13 -3.26
CA VAL A 10 4.04 -2.58 -1.88
C VAL A 10 2.72 -2.15 -1.25
N VAL A 11 1.98 -3.14 -0.74
CA VAL A 11 0.80 -2.92 0.10
C VAL A 11 1.24 -3.01 1.56
N PRO A 12 1.16 -1.90 2.32
CA PRO A 12 1.57 -1.88 3.72
C PRO A 12 0.73 -2.78 4.64
N PRO A 13 1.28 -3.19 5.79
CA PRO A 13 0.46 -3.66 6.89
C PRO A 13 -0.43 -2.52 7.40
N VAL A 14 -1.44 -2.87 8.18
CA VAL A 14 -2.40 -1.89 8.71
C VAL A 14 -2.32 -1.87 10.22
N TYR A 15 -2.19 -0.68 10.81
CA TYR A 15 -2.24 -0.49 12.26
C TYR A 15 -3.60 0.09 12.64
N ASP A 16 -4.41 -0.68 13.35
CA ASP A 16 -5.80 -0.31 13.64
C ASP A 16 -6.39 -1.09 14.83
N PHE A 17 -7.52 -0.64 15.34
CA PHE A 17 -8.35 -1.41 16.27
C PHE A 17 -9.10 -2.53 15.55
N ALA A 18 -9.53 -2.31 14.31
CA ALA A 18 -10.34 -3.27 13.56
C ALA A 18 -10.04 -3.20 12.06
N LEU A 19 -9.82 -4.38 11.45
CA LEU A 19 -9.77 -4.54 10.00
C LEU A 19 -10.54 -5.80 9.61
N PHE A 20 -11.33 -5.70 8.55
CA PHE A 20 -12.05 -6.82 7.96
C PHE A 20 -11.98 -6.71 6.45
N ASP A 21 -11.70 -7.82 5.79
CA ASP A 21 -11.63 -7.88 4.34
C ASP A 21 -13.05 -7.93 3.74
N LEU A 22 -13.53 -6.79 3.28
CA LEU A 22 -14.72 -6.64 2.43
C LEU A 22 -14.28 -6.48 0.98
N PHE A 23 -13.38 -7.36 0.52
CA PHE A 23 -12.73 -7.28 -0.79
C PHE A 23 -11.85 -6.03 -0.92
N ILE A 24 -11.02 -5.77 0.09
CA ILE A 24 -10.03 -4.69 0.03
C ILE A 24 -9.04 -5.01 -1.10
N LYS A 25 -8.79 -4.03 -1.97
CA LYS A 25 -7.86 -4.13 -3.11
C LYS A 25 -7.07 -2.83 -3.25
N PRO A 26 -5.75 -2.89 -3.49
CA PRO A 26 -4.92 -1.71 -3.74
C PRO A 26 -5.11 -1.21 -5.19
N TYR A 27 -6.35 -0.91 -5.57
CA TYR A 27 -6.80 -0.68 -6.95
C TYR A 27 -5.90 0.31 -7.72
N SER A 28 -5.69 1.51 -7.18
CA SER A 28 -4.87 2.54 -7.83
C SER A 28 -3.41 2.12 -8.00
N LEU A 29 -2.86 1.37 -7.04
CA LEU A 29 -1.47 0.88 -7.09
C LEU A 29 -1.31 -0.16 -8.20
N LEU A 30 -2.27 -1.06 -8.37
CA LEU A 30 -2.25 -2.09 -9.43
C LEU A 30 -2.40 -1.49 -10.83
N LYS A 31 -3.17 -0.41 -10.94
CA LYS A 31 -3.28 0.37 -12.18
C LYS A 31 -1.99 1.08 -12.53
N LEU A 32 -1.32 1.70 -11.55
CA LEU A 32 0.01 2.27 -11.76
C LEU A 32 1.01 1.18 -12.15
N GLY A 33 0.93 0.01 -11.53
CA GLY A 33 1.71 -1.16 -11.94
C GLY A 33 1.52 -1.52 -13.41
N LYS A 34 0.28 -1.53 -13.91
CA LYS A 34 -0.01 -1.83 -15.31
C LYS A 34 0.61 -0.80 -16.25
N VAL A 35 0.46 0.49 -15.91
CA VAL A 35 1.10 1.59 -16.65
C VAL A 35 2.62 1.43 -16.71
N LEU A 36 3.27 1.08 -15.60
CA LEU A 36 4.71 0.83 -15.56
C LEU A 36 5.10 -0.39 -16.40
N GLN A 37 4.35 -1.48 -16.31
CA GLN A 37 4.57 -2.68 -17.12
C GLN A 37 4.55 -2.34 -18.63
N ASP A 38 3.55 -1.59 -19.07
CA ASP A 38 3.41 -1.17 -20.47
C ASP A 38 4.51 -0.19 -20.91
N SER A 39 5.14 0.47 -19.94
CA SER A 39 6.27 1.41 -20.14
C SER A 39 7.65 0.72 -20.08
N GLY A 40 7.67 -0.61 -20.07
CA GLY A 40 8.91 -1.39 -20.15
C GLY A 40 9.52 -1.80 -18.81
N TYR A 41 8.81 -1.63 -17.70
CA TYR A 41 9.26 -2.14 -16.40
C TYR A 41 8.94 -3.64 -16.26
N ARG A 42 9.80 -4.34 -15.51
CA ARG A 42 9.34 -5.49 -14.74
C ARG A 42 8.55 -4.96 -13.55
N VAL A 43 7.42 -5.57 -13.23
CA VAL A 43 6.60 -5.16 -12.08
C VAL A 43 6.35 -6.38 -11.22
N ASP A 44 6.58 -6.25 -9.91
CA ASP A 44 6.25 -7.26 -8.91
C ASP A 44 5.48 -6.62 -7.75
N LEU A 45 4.88 -7.46 -6.91
CA LEU A 45 4.05 -7.06 -5.79
C LEU A 45 4.51 -7.76 -4.50
N VAL A 46 4.60 -7.00 -3.42
CA VAL A 46 4.69 -7.54 -2.07
C VAL A 46 3.52 -7.01 -1.25
N ASN A 47 2.57 -7.90 -0.96
CA ASN A 47 1.36 -7.59 -0.22
C ASN A 47 1.47 -7.99 1.26
N ALA A 48 1.53 -7.02 2.17
CA ALA A 48 1.53 -7.32 3.61
C ALA A 48 0.19 -7.89 4.09
N LEU A 49 -0.92 -7.70 3.37
CA LEU A 49 -2.24 -8.20 3.74
C LEU A 49 -2.56 -9.57 3.10
N ASP A 50 -1.54 -10.28 2.60
CA ASP A 50 -1.69 -11.61 2.02
C ASP A 50 -2.00 -12.66 3.10
N TYR A 51 -3.28 -12.90 3.33
CA TYR A 51 -3.76 -13.88 4.31
C TYR A 51 -3.48 -15.35 3.93
N ARG A 52 -2.93 -15.61 2.74
CA ARG A 52 -2.56 -16.95 2.26
C ARG A 52 -1.06 -17.25 2.45
N GLU A 53 -0.29 -16.32 2.99
CA GLU A 53 1.15 -16.50 3.17
C GLU A 53 1.44 -17.63 4.18
N GLN A 54 2.14 -18.66 3.71
CA GLN A 54 2.26 -19.95 4.37
C GLN A 54 3.05 -19.88 5.70
N LYS A 55 4.16 -19.14 5.76
CA LYS A 55 4.96 -19.01 7.00
C LYS A 55 4.17 -18.30 8.10
N SER A 56 3.32 -17.35 7.73
CA SER A 56 2.42 -16.63 8.65
C SER A 56 1.26 -17.51 9.09
N ILE A 57 0.72 -18.36 8.21
CA ILE A 57 -0.26 -19.41 8.60
C ILE A 57 0.35 -20.34 9.65
N GLU A 58 1.57 -20.81 9.44
CA GLU A 58 2.25 -21.74 10.33
C GLU A 58 2.49 -21.14 11.72
N ARG A 59 2.78 -19.84 11.79
CA ARG A 59 3.16 -19.16 13.05
C ARG A 59 2.01 -18.45 13.78
N LEU A 60 1.01 -17.95 13.05
CA LEU A 60 -0.13 -17.20 13.64
C LEU A 60 -1.47 -17.95 13.53
N GLY A 61 -1.50 -19.07 12.81
CA GLY A 61 -2.73 -19.76 12.46
C GLY A 61 -3.47 -19.09 11.29
N ARG A 62 -4.29 -19.88 10.57
CA ARG A 62 -5.07 -19.38 9.44
C ARG A 62 -6.14 -18.38 9.92
N PRO A 63 -6.20 -17.16 9.36
CA PRO A 63 -7.25 -16.21 9.72
C PRO A 63 -8.64 -16.75 9.35
N PRO A 64 -9.67 -16.57 10.20
CA PRO A 64 -11.03 -16.98 9.89
C PRO A 64 -11.59 -16.23 8.68
N ARG A 65 -12.13 -16.96 7.70
CA ARG A 65 -12.73 -16.38 6.49
C ARG A 65 -14.01 -17.11 6.10
N LYS A 66 -14.88 -16.42 5.37
CA LYS A 66 -16.14 -16.91 4.84
C LYS A 66 -15.93 -17.52 3.45
N SER A 67 -16.85 -18.39 3.04
CA SER A 67 -16.85 -19.03 1.71
C SER A 67 -16.95 -18.04 0.55
N ASN A 68 -17.49 -16.85 0.78
CA ASN A 68 -17.58 -15.77 -0.21
C ASN A 68 -16.28 -14.94 -0.36
N GLY A 69 -15.18 -15.38 0.24
CA GLY A 69 -13.88 -14.71 0.12
C GLY A 69 -13.63 -13.57 1.10
N THR A 70 -14.62 -13.13 1.88
CA THR A 70 -14.45 -12.10 2.93
C THR A 70 -13.91 -12.68 4.23
N GLY A 71 -13.28 -11.88 5.10
CA GLY A 71 -12.81 -12.42 6.38
C GLY A 71 -11.82 -11.57 7.14
N LYS A 72 -11.16 -12.19 8.12
CA LYS A 72 -10.09 -11.58 8.90
C LYS A 72 -8.75 -11.68 8.17
N PHE A 73 -7.84 -10.79 8.56
CA PHE A 73 -6.42 -10.88 8.26
C PHE A 73 -5.65 -11.44 9.46
N PHE A 74 -4.38 -11.81 9.26
CA PHE A 74 -3.44 -11.94 10.36
C PHE A 74 -3.43 -10.66 11.19
N ARG A 75 -3.35 -10.79 12.51
CA ARG A 75 -3.26 -9.66 13.43
C ARG A 75 -2.35 -9.98 14.59
N GLN A 76 -1.59 -9.00 15.03
CA GLN A 76 -0.67 -9.10 16.16
C GLN A 76 -0.95 -7.92 17.09
N ILE A 77 -1.08 -8.16 18.39
CA ILE A 77 -1.27 -7.08 19.37
C ILE A 77 -0.02 -6.20 19.32
N THR A 78 -0.22 -4.88 19.31
CA THR A 78 0.85 -3.89 19.29
C THR A 78 0.48 -2.69 20.14
N ASP A 79 1.49 -1.90 20.45
CA ASP A 79 1.33 -0.65 21.17
C ASP A 79 0.49 0.37 20.40
N LYS A 80 -0.40 1.04 21.14
CA LYS A 80 -1.10 2.22 20.64
C LYS A 80 -0.10 3.38 20.44
N PRO A 81 -0.24 4.16 19.36
CA PRO A 81 0.42 5.47 19.24
C PRO A 81 0.18 6.35 20.47
N GLY A 82 1.16 7.17 20.86
CA GLY A 82 1.10 7.99 22.09
C GLY A 82 -0.19 8.82 22.20
N ILE A 83 -0.56 9.53 21.14
CA ILE A 83 -1.79 10.32 21.08
C ILE A 83 -3.06 9.49 21.31
N LEU A 84 -3.06 8.23 20.87
CA LEU A 84 -4.19 7.32 21.09
C LEU A 84 -4.21 6.79 22.52
N ARG A 85 -3.05 6.55 23.16
CA ARG A 85 -3.00 6.17 24.58
C ARG A 85 -3.63 7.24 25.46
N GLU A 86 -3.34 8.51 25.18
CA GLU A 86 -3.87 9.65 25.93
C GLU A 86 -5.37 9.85 25.69
N THR A 87 -5.81 9.84 24.43
CA THR A 87 -7.21 10.12 24.05
C THR A 87 -8.19 9.00 24.41
N VAL A 88 -7.73 7.75 24.54
CA VAL A 88 -8.59 6.61 24.89
C VAL A 88 -8.44 6.14 26.34
N ALA A 89 -7.71 6.88 27.18
CA ALA A 89 -7.38 6.53 28.57
C ALA A 89 -8.62 6.29 29.46
N GLY A 90 -9.80 6.81 29.08
CA GLY A 90 -11.08 6.59 29.76
C GLY A 90 -12.06 5.63 29.07
N THR A 91 -11.63 4.94 28.00
CA THR A 91 -12.47 3.96 27.28
C THR A 91 -12.08 2.53 27.67
N PRO A 92 -12.97 1.52 27.49
CA PRO A 92 -12.61 0.13 27.73
C PRO A 92 -11.33 -0.23 26.99
N ALA A 93 -10.43 -0.96 27.65
CA ALA A 93 -9.17 -1.38 27.08
C ALA A 93 -9.43 -2.16 25.78
N ARG A 94 -9.23 -1.49 24.64
CA ARG A 94 -9.29 -2.12 23.33
C ARG A 94 -7.89 -2.41 22.85
N ASP A 95 -7.67 -3.64 22.41
CA ASP A 95 -6.43 -4.00 21.76
C ASP A 95 -6.25 -3.20 20.46
N TYR A 96 -5.00 -2.85 20.21
CA TYR A 96 -4.58 -2.24 18.96
C TYR A 96 -3.69 -3.24 18.24
N PHE A 97 -3.87 -3.38 16.93
CA PHE A 97 -3.30 -4.48 16.18
C PHE A 97 -2.49 -3.98 14.99
N ARG A 98 -1.37 -4.68 14.73
CA ARG A 98 -0.71 -4.72 13.43
C ARG A 98 -1.35 -5.85 12.62
N TYR A 99 -2.09 -5.50 11.57
CA TYR A 99 -2.69 -6.41 10.62
C TYR A 99 -1.76 -6.66 9.44
N GLY A 100 -1.60 -7.94 9.08
CA GLY A 100 -0.78 -8.37 7.96
C GLY A 100 0.14 -9.54 8.31
N ILE A 101 0.81 -10.07 7.30
CA ILE A 101 1.82 -11.11 7.43
C ILE A 101 2.93 -10.66 8.37
N ILE A 102 3.61 -11.63 8.96
CA ILE A 102 4.68 -11.41 9.93
C ILE A 102 5.77 -10.49 9.35
N GLU A 103 6.28 -9.55 10.15
CA GLU A 103 7.29 -8.56 9.70
C GLU A 103 8.51 -9.24 9.06
N GLU A 104 9.03 -10.30 9.67
CA GLU A 104 10.21 -11.02 9.16
C GLU A 104 9.92 -11.64 7.78
N VAL A 105 8.75 -12.24 7.61
CA VAL A 105 8.31 -12.81 6.33
C VAL A 105 8.16 -11.71 5.27
N PHE A 106 7.55 -10.58 5.64
CA PHE A 106 7.42 -9.43 4.74
C PHE A 106 8.79 -8.89 4.30
N ALA A 107 9.74 -8.78 5.23
CA ALA A 107 11.10 -8.36 4.94
C ALA A 107 11.85 -9.36 4.03
N GLU A 108 11.70 -10.67 4.26
CA GLU A 108 12.22 -11.70 3.36
C GLU A 108 11.65 -11.58 1.95
N ARG A 109 10.33 -11.38 1.83
CA ARG A 109 9.67 -11.17 0.54
C ARG A 109 10.25 -9.93 -0.16
N LEU A 110 10.36 -8.79 0.53
CA LEU A 110 10.96 -7.58 -0.05
C LEU A 110 12.39 -7.81 -0.54
N ARG A 111 13.25 -8.44 0.29
CA ARG A 111 14.67 -8.65 -0.03
C ARG A 111 14.89 -9.48 -1.29
N ALA A 112 14.00 -10.41 -1.61
CA ALA A 112 14.18 -11.29 -2.77
C ALA A 112 13.94 -10.63 -4.14
N ARG A 113 13.65 -9.31 -4.21
CA ARG A 113 13.23 -8.64 -5.46
C ARG A 113 14.29 -7.72 -6.06
N GLU A 114 15.15 -7.11 -5.26
CA GLU A 114 16.15 -6.11 -5.73
C GLU A 114 15.54 -5.04 -6.67
N PRO A 115 14.58 -4.22 -6.19
CA PRO A 115 13.90 -3.25 -7.04
C PRO A 115 14.72 -2.01 -7.35
N ASP A 116 14.46 -1.39 -8.51
CA ASP A 116 15.01 -0.09 -8.89
C ASP A 116 14.16 1.08 -8.39
N VAL A 117 12.87 0.83 -8.13
CA VAL A 117 11.94 1.81 -7.54
C VAL A 117 10.85 1.09 -6.77
N VAL A 118 10.43 1.66 -5.63
CA VAL A 118 9.33 1.13 -4.82
C VAL A 118 8.16 2.10 -4.80
N LEU A 119 6.96 1.61 -5.09
CA LEU A 119 5.71 2.36 -4.98
C LEU A 119 4.90 1.83 -3.80
N VAL A 120 4.62 2.71 -2.84
CA VAL A 120 3.82 2.40 -1.65
C VAL A 120 2.52 3.19 -1.71
N SER A 121 1.40 2.55 -1.41
CA SER A 121 0.10 3.22 -1.32
C SER A 121 -0.56 2.96 0.02
N SER A 122 -1.19 3.99 0.60
CA SER A 122 -2.03 3.85 1.80
C SER A 122 -3.48 4.25 1.54
N GLY A 123 -4.41 3.42 2.00
CA GLY A 123 -5.85 3.57 1.79
C GLY A 123 -6.55 4.50 2.78
N MET A 124 -6.00 4.73 3.97
CA MET A 124 -6.59 5.59 5.00
C MET A 124 -5.50 6.46 5.63
N THR A 125 -5.87 7.66 6.10
CA THR A 125 -4.92 8.61 6.70
C THR A 125 -4.25 8.06 7.96
N TYR A 126 -5.00 7.35 8.80
CA TYR A 126 -4.52 6.79 10.06
C TYR A 126 -3.78 5.45 9.92
N TRP A 127 -3.68 4.86 8.72
CA TRP A 127 -2.86 3.67 8.45
C TRP A 127 -1.38 4.01 8.17
N TYR A 128 -0.98 5.27 8.37
CA TYR A 128 0.40 5.70 8.15
C TYR A 128 1.49 4.92 8.92
N PRO A 129 1.25 4.32 10.11
CA PRO A 129 2.30 3.54 10.78
C PRO A 129 2.75 2.34 9.93
N GLY A 130 1.84 1.76 9.15
CA GLY A 130 2.18 0.70 8.20
C GLY A 130 3.11 1.17 7.08
N VAL A 131 2.89 2.40 6.58
CA VAL A 131 3.80 3.03 5.60
C VAL A 131 5.19 3.22 6.21
N GLN A 132 5.26 3.73 7.44
CA GLN A 132 6.53 3.91 8.14
C GLN A 132 7.26 2.58 8.34
N GLU A 133 6.53 1.52 8.68
CA GLU A 133 7.09 0.17 8.79
C GLU A 133 7.71 -0.28 7.47
N VAL A 134 6.97 -0.16 6.37
CA VAL A 134 7.43 -0.51 5.02
C VAL A 134 8.70 0.26 4.65
N VAL A 135 8.68 1.60 4.80
CA VAL A 135 9.82 2.45 4.46
C VAL A 135 11.04 2.07 5.30
N ARG A 136 10.88 1.82 6.60
CA ARG A 136 11.97 1.37 7.48
C ARG A 136 12.58 0.05 6.99
N ILE A 137 11.76 -0.94 6.61
CA ILE A 137 12.24 -2.24 6.13
C ILE A 137 12.95 -2.08 4.78
N ILE A 138 12.41 -1.26 3.89
CA ILE A 138 13.05 -0.94 2.60
C ILE A 138 14.40 -0.27 2.86
N ARG A 139 14.50 0.72 3.75
CA ARG A 139 15.78 1.41 4.04
C ARG A 139 16.84 0.48 4.62
N LYS A 140 16.45 -0.52 5.40
CA LYS A 140 17.36 -1.57 5.90
C LYS A 140 17.84 -2.49 4.78
N SER A 141 17.00 -2.79 3.80
CA SER A 141 17.29 -3.78 2.76
C SER A 141 17.94 -3.16 1.52
N PHE A 142 17.49 -1.95 1.17
CA PHE A 142 17.80 -1.22 -0.05
C PHE A 142 17.96 0.28 0.27
N PRO A 143 19.07 0.70 0.93
CA PRO A 143 19.22 2.07 1.43
C PRO A 143 19.02 3.16 0.36
N ARG A 144 19.42 2.86 -0.88
CA ARG A 144 19.45 3.82 -2.00
C ARG A 144 18.24 3.74 -2.94
N VAL A 145 17.36 2.76 -2.78
CA VAL A 145 16.23 2.58 -3.71
C VAL A 145 15.18 3.67 -3.43
N PRO A 146 14.73 4.41 -4.47
CA PRO A 146 13.73 5.44 -4.32
C PRO A 146 12.38 4.85 -3.91
N VAL A 147 11.75 5.44 -2.90
CA VAL A 147 10.42 5.11 -2.38
C VAL A 147 9.45 6.23 -2.70
N ILE A 148 8.44 5.92 -3.49
CA ILE A 148 7.37 6.83 -3.91
C ILE A 148 6.10 6.46 -3.15
N LEU A 149 5.62 7.37 -2.31
CA LEU A 149 4.40 7.21 -1.53
C LEU A 149 3.24 7.94 -2.19
N GLY A 150 2.14 7.23 -2.41
CA GLY A 150 0.86 7.78 -2.87
C GLY A 150 -0.34 7.29 -2.04
N GLY A 151 -1.54 7.60 -2.53
CA GLY A 151 -2.80 7.17 -1.93
C GLY A 151 -3.49 8.23 -1.07
N ILE A 152 -4.48 7.80 -0.28
CA ILE A 152 -5.34 8.70 0.51
C ILE A 152 -4.53 9.46 1.54
N TYR A 153 -3.67 8.76 2.30
CA TYR A 153 -2.81 9.38 3.30
C TYR A 153 -1.88 10.44 2.71
N ALA A 154 -1.18 10.11 1.61
CA ALA A 154 -0.29 11.03 0.92
C ALA A 154 -1.02 12.27 0.40
N SER A 155 -2.28 12.12 -0.03
CA SER A 155 -3.08 13.22 -0.58
C SER A 155 -3.62 14.13 0.52
N LEU A 156 -4.30 13.56 1.51
CA LEU A 156 -5.02 14.34 2.53
C LEU A 156 -4.13 14.84 3.66
N CYS A 157 -3.01 14.16 3.90
CA CYS A 157 -2.07 14.50 4.96
C CYS A 157 -0.67 14.72 4.36
N THR A 158 -0.58 15.44 3.23
CA THR A 158 0.65 15.61 2.45
C THR A 158 1.85 16.05 3.30
N GLU A 159 1.70 17.10 4.11
CA GLU A 159 2.80 17.64 4.92
C GLU A 159 3.24 16.66 6.01
N HIS A 160 2.29 15.97 6.64
CA HIS A 160 2.60 14.93 7.60
C HIS A 160 3.32 13.75 6.93
N ALA A 161 2.88 13.32 5.74
CA ALA A 161 3.52 12.27 4.96
C ALA A 161 4.95 12.64 4.56
N LYS A 162 5.20 13.87 4.06
CA LYS A 162 6.54 14.36 3.72
C LYS A 162 7.48 14.35 4.94
N LYS A 163 6.97 14.79 6.10
CA LYS A 163 7.78 14.91 7.32
C LYS A 163 8.08 13.57 7.99
N LEU A 164 7.11 12.64 8.01
CA LEU A 164 7.16 11.48 8.91
C LEU A 164 7.11 10.12 8.24
N SER A 165 6.81 10.01 6.94
CA SER A 165 6.76 8.69 6.28
C SER A 165 8.14 8.11 6.00
N GLY A 166 9.15 8.96 5.77
CA GLY A 166 10.49 8.58 5.31
C GLY A 166 10.59 8.23 3.82
N ALA A 167 9.51 8.39 3.04
CA ALA A 167 9.54 8.23 1.60
C ALA A 167 10.34 9.37 0.94
N ASP A 168 11.03 9.08 -0.17
CA ASP A 168 11.79 10.11 -0.90
C ASP A 168 10.86 11.06 -1.65
N PHE A 169 9.74 10.52 -2.13
CA PHE A 169 8.74 11.27 -2.87
C PHE A 169 7.35 11.00 -2.31
N VAL A 170 6.59 12.07 -2.04
CA VAL A 170 5.19 12.02 -1.62
C VAL A 170 4.34 12.65 -2.71
N VAL A 171 3.42 11.86 -3.27
CA VAL A 171 2.55 12.27 -4.38
C VAL A 171 1.13 12.48 -3.87
N SER A 172 0.65 13.71 -3.97
CA SER A 172 -0.71 14.12 -3.61
C SER A 172 -1.61 14.18 -4.84
N GLY A 173 -2.87 13.74 -4.71
CA GLY A 173 -3.86 13.81 -5.78
C GLY A 173 -3.64 12.80 -6.90
N SER A 174 -3.80 13.24 -8.14
CA SER A 174 -3.57 12.40 -9.33
C SER A 174 -2.09 12.02 -9.42
N ALA A 175 -1.79 10.73 -9.28
CA ALA A 175 -0.41 10.27 -9.24
C ALA A 175 0.34 10.42 -10.57
N PHE A 176 -0.38 10.43 -11.70
CA PHE A 176 0.25 10.20 -13.00
C PHE A 176 1.21 11.32 -13.44
N PRO A 177 0.85 12.62 -13.42
CA PRO A 177 1.76 13.69 -13.83
C PRO A 177 3.03 13.71 -12.98
N ARG A 178 2.88 13.64 -11.66
CA ARG A 178 4.02 13.71 -10.74
C ARG A 178 4.89 12.45 -10.79
N LEU A 179 4.30 11.28 -11.03
CA LEU A 179 5.07 10.04 -11.20
C LEU A 179 6.00 10.13 -12.42
N VAL A 180 5.53 10.69 -13.55
CA VAL A 180 6.37 10.88 -14.74
C VAL A 180 7.57 11.77 -14.43
N GLU A 181 7.35 12.89 -13.75
CA GLU A 181 8.43 13.81 -13.33
C GLU A 181 9.46 13.13 -12.41
N ILE A 182 8.98 12.36 -11.43
CA ILE A 182 9.86 11.62 -10.51
C ILE A 182 10.69 10.58 -11.27
N LEU A 183 10.07 9.75 -12.12
CA LEU A 183 10.78 8.72 -12.88
C LEU A 183 11.82 9.34 -13.83
N ALA A 184 11.49 10.45 -14.47
CA ALA A 184 12.44 11.21 -15.29
C ALA A 184 13.65 11.68 -14.47
N SER A 185 13.42 12.23 -13.28
CA SER A 185 14.49 12.69 -12.38
C SER A 185 15.40 11.56 -11.89
N LEU A 186 14.88 10.33 -11.86
CA LEU A 186 15.60 9.11 -11.48
C LEU A 186 16.28 8.45 -12.69
N SER A 187 16.22 9.04 -13.89
CA SER A 187 16.70 8.43 -15.14
C SER A 187 16.08 7.06 -15.44
N LEU A 188 14.83 6.86 -15.00
CA LEU A 188 14.07 5.63 -15.25
C LEU A 188 13.11 5.82 -16.44
N PRO A 189 12.67 4.73 -17.11
CA PRO A 189 11.72 4.82 -18.21
C PRO A 189 10.44 5.56 -17.81
N VAL A 190 10.03 6.52 -18.64
CA VAL A 190 8.81 7.31 -18.39
C VAL A 190 7.62 6.77 -19.20
N PRO A 191 6.45 6.60 -18.58
CA PRO A 191 5.25 6.26 -19.32
C PRO A 191 4.87 7.30 -20.37
N ARG A 192 4.60 6.86 -21.62
CA ARG A 192 4.23 7.73 -22.75
C ARG A 192 2.72 7.95 -22.91
N GLY A 193 1.89 7.30 -22.10
CA GLY A 193 0.43 7.37 -22.17
C GLY A 193 -0.22 7.53 -20.79
N GLY A 194 -1.39 8.17 -20.76
CA GLY A 194 -2.11 8.54 -19.54
C GLY A 194 -2.83 7.38 -18.83
N HIS A 195 -3.80 7.75 -17.98
CA HIS A 195 -4.54 6.82 -17.11
C HIS A 195 -5.00 5.52 -17.80
N HIS A 196 -4.46 4.39 -17.36
CA HIS A 196 -4.97 3.08 -17.71
C HIS A 196 -6.26 2.77 -16.92
N GLU A 197 -7.19 1.97 -17.46
CA GLU A 197 -8.29 1.39 -16.66
C GLU A 197 -8.02 -0.04 -16.21
N GLU A 198 -7.22 -0.79 -16.98
CA GLU A 198 -6.83 -2.13 -16.54
C GLU A 198 -5.85 -2.06 -15.37
N MET A 199 -5.92 -3.09 -14.54
CA MET A 199 -5.09 -3.30 -13.37
C MET A 199 -4.28 -4.59 -13.55
N LEU A 200 -3.09 -4.65 -12.95
CA LEU A 200 -2.38 -5.91 -12.83
C LEU A 200 -3.20 -6.92 -12.01
N LEU A 201 -3.23 -8.16 -12.48
CA LEU A 201 -3.88 -9.28 -11.82
C LEU A 201 -2.82 -10.13 -11.12
N TYR A 202 -2.77 -10.04 -9.79
CA TYR A 202 -1.98 -10.94 -8.96
C TYR A 202 -2.91 -11.94 -8.28
N ARG A 203 -2.55 -13.23 -8.31
CA ARG A 203 -3.37 -14.29 -7.70
C ARG A 203 -3.65 -14.03 -6.22
N GLU A 204 -2.66 -13.54 -5.48
CA GLU A 204 -2.78 -13.19 -4.05
C GLU A 204 -3.80 -12.07 -3.78
N ILE A 205 -4.16 -11.26 -4.77
CA ILE A 205 -5.13 -10.18 -4.65
C ILE A 205 -6.49 -10.56 -5.26
N SER A 206 -6.48 -11.14 -6.45
CA SER A 206 -7.66 -11.26 -7.33
C SER A 206 -8.36 -12.62 -7.27
N ALA A 207 -7.88 -13.57 -6.47
CA ALA A 207 -8.45 -14.92 -6.43
C ALA A 207 -9.90 -14.97 -5.89
N ASP A 208 -10.30 -14.02 -5.04
CA ASP A 208 -11.60 -14.04 -4.35
C ASP A 208 -12.64 -13.09 -4.95
N ALA A 209 -12.19 -12.04 -5.63
CA ALA A 209 -13.05 -11.01 -6.19
C ALA A 209 -12.32 -10.22 -7.29
N GLY A 210 -13.06 -9.85 -8.32
CA GLY A 210 -12.65 -8.88 -9.34
C GLY A 210 -13.12 -7.47 -8.99
N VAL A 211 -12.43 -6.45 -9.52
CA VAL A 211 -12.83 -5.05 -9.38
C VAL A 211 -13.22 -4.51 -10.75
N ILE A 212 -14.41 -3.94 -10.84
CA ILE A 212 -14.87 -3.19 -12.01
C ILE A 212 -15.24 -1.80 -11.53
N ARG A 213 -14.70 -0.78 -12.21
CA ARG A 213 -15.06 0.61 -11.94
C ARG A 213 -15.76 1.19 -13.15
N ILE A 214 -17.04 1.51 -12.99
CA ILE A 214 -17.92 1.98 -14.06
C ILE A 214 -17.86 3.51 -14.21
N ASN A 215 -17.57 4.24 -13.13
CA ASN A 215 -17.50 5.69 -13.12
C ASN A 215 -16.28 6.22 -12.31
N ARG A 216 -15.89 7.46 -12.59
CA ARG A 216 -14.89 8.21 -11.81
C ARG A 216 -15.55 9.45 -11.21
N GLY A 217 -15.18 9.79 -9.98
CA GLY A 217 -15.71 10.95 -9.27
C GLY A 217 -17.08 10.72 -8.65
N CYS A 218 -17.53 11.71 -7.89
CA CYS A 218 -18.83 11.75 -7.22
C CYS A 218 -19.45 13.12 -7.51
N PRO A 219 -20.73 13.22 -7.93
CA PRO A 219 -21.36 14.51 -8.20
C PRO A 219 -21.69 15.30 -6.92
N PHE A 220 -21.55 14.67 -5.75
CA PHE A 220 -21.81 15.30 -4.46
C PHE A 220 -20.55 15.97 -3.88
N ASN A 221 -20.75 17.10 -3.21
CA ASN A 221 -19.73 17.89 -2.52
C ASN A 221 -19.90 17.83 -0.98
N CYS A 222 -20.18 16.64 -0.45
CA CYS A 222 -20.46 16.47 0.97
C CYS A 222 -19.35 17.08 1.85
N SER A 223 -19.74 17.86 2.86
CA SER A 223 -18.82 18.58 3.76
C SER A 223 -17.87 17.67 4.54
N TYR A 224 -18.22 16.40 4.71
CA TYR A 224 -17.42 15.40 5.41
C TYR A 224 -16.55 14.54 4.47
N CYS A 225 -16.73 14.65 3.15
CA CYS A 225 -16.09 13.74 2.19
C CYS A 225 -14.86 14.38 1.55
N ALA A 226 -13.72 13.69 1.63
CA ALA A 226 -12.48 14.13 1.00
C ALA A 226 -12.37 13.77 -0.51
N SER A 227 -13.47 13.35 -1.13
CA SER A 227 -13.47 12.85 -2.52
C SER A 227 -13.59 13.95 -3.58
N TRP A 228 -14.12 15.13 -3.26
CA TRP A 228 -14.31 16.23 -4.21
C TRP A 228 -13.14 17.23 -4.26
N HIS A 229 -12.21 17.19 -3.31
CA HIS A 229 -10.99 18.02 -3.29
C HIS A 229 -9.87 17.50 -4.21
N ARG A 230 -10.20 16.82 -5.32
CA ARG A 230 -9.24 16.11 -6.17
C ARG A 230 -9.20 16.63 -7.59
#